data_AF-A0A415IRW2-F1
#
_entry.id   AF-A0A415IRW2-F1
#
_cell.length_a   1.000
_cell.length_b   1.000
_cell.length_c   1.000
_cell.angle_alpha   90.00
_cell.angle_beta   90.00
_cell.angle_gamma   90.00
#
_symmetry.space_group_name_H-M   'P 1'
#
loop_
_entity.id
_entity.type
_entity.pdbx_description
1 polymer ?
#
loop_
_entity_poly.entity_id
_entity_poly.type
_entity_poly.pdbx_seq_one_letter_code
_entity_poly.pdbx_strand_id
1 'polypeptide(L)'
;MSELYIPPERPTRNLVNGRFLKGHTPFNKGRKWSDYLDSRKKRKMLKNLSLGRKGNPSIAGNNARPIVAIKDRRLIAVFPSSNAAERKTGICSRNIRSCCSGKRKHAGGYEWFFESDNQWLNIVNE
;
A
#
# COMPACT_ATOMS: atom_id res chain seq x y z
N MET A 1 -13.24 2.48 62.55
CA MET A 1 -13.41 2.25 61.11
C MET A 1 -12.09 2.57 60.44
N SER A 2 -11.35 1.56 59.98
CA SER A 2 -10.13 1.77 59.21
C SER A 2 -10.51 2.25 57.81
N GLU A 3 -10.12 3.46 57.45
CA GLU A 3 -10.39 4.02 56.12
C GLU A 3 -9.74 3.14 55.04
N LEU A 4 -10.52 2.85 54.00
CA LEU A 4 -10.08 2.00 52.90
C LEU A 4 -9.13 2.81 52.00
N TYR A 5 -7.83 2.64 52.22
CA TYR A 5 -6.82 3.29 51.38
C TYR A 5 -6.77 2.62 49.99
N ILE A 6 -7.09 3.39 48.95
CA ILE A 6 -6.91 2.99 47.55
C ILE A 6 -5.75 3.82 46.99
N PRO A 7 -4.65 3.20 46.53
CA PRO A 7 -3.55 3.94 45.94
C PRO A 7 -3.98 4.63 44.63
N PRO A 8 -3.45 5.82 44.31
CA PRO A 8 -3.79 6.52 43.08
C PRO A 8 -3.30 5.72 41.86
N GLU A 9 -4.22 5.43 40.93
CA GLU A 9 -3.88 4.78 39.66
C GLU A 9 -2.98 5.69 38.82
N ARG A 10 -1.78 5.20 38.47
CA ARG A 10 -0.87 5.91 37.56
C ARG A 10 -1.10 5.41 36.15
N PRO A 11 -1.71 6.19 35.25
CA PRO A 11 -1.98 5.73 33.90
C PRO A 11 -0.67 5.45 33.18
N THR A 12 -0.57 4.31 32.52
CA THR A 12 0.61 3.89 31.74
C THR A 12 0.78 4.69 30.44
N ARG A 13 -0.29 5.38 30.03
CA ARG A 13 -0.40 6.18 28.81
C ARG A 13 -0.83 7.61 29.14
N ASN A 14 -0.36 8.55 28.34
CA ASN A 14 -0.83 9.92 28.37
C ASN A 14 -2.27 9.99 27.84
N LEU A 15 -3.17 10.57 28.64
CA LEU A 15 -4.61 10.59 28.37
C LEU A 15 -5.01 11.48 27.18
N VAL A 16 -4.16 12.43 26.78
CA VAL A 16 -4.45 13.38 25.68
C VAL A 16 -4.01 12.81 24.34
N ASN A 17 -2.83 12.16 24.28
CA ASN A 17 -2.23 11.73 23.01
C ASN A 17 -2.07 10.21 22.86
N GLY A 18 -2.44 9.43 23.89
CA GLY A 18 -2.36 7.96 23.90
C GLY A 18 -0.94 7.38 23.91
N ARG A 19 0.10 8.22 23.97
CA ARG A 19 1.50 7.77 23.96
C ARG A 19 1.87 7.17 25.31
N PHE A 20 2.77 6.19 25.31
CA PHE A 20 3.36 5.66 26.55
C PHE A 20 4.14 6.75 27.28
N LEU A 21 4.02 6.80 28.61
CA LEU A 21 4.78 7.75 29.42
C LEU A 21 6.28 7.43 29.38
N LYS A 22 7.12 8.45 29.52
CA LYS A 22 8.58 8.26 29.59
C LYS A 22 8.92 7.36 30.78
N GLY A 23 9.71 6.32 30.54
CA GLY A 23 10.04 5.30 31.56
C GLY A 23 9.05 4.12 31.64
N HIS A 24 7.95 4.15 30.86
CA HIS A 24 7.04 3.02 30.77
C HIS A 24 7.76 1.78 30.22
N THR A 25 7.74 0.71 31.01
CA THR A 25 8.25 -0.60 30.59
C THR A 25 7.08 -1.44 30.07
N PRO A 26 7.07 -1.85 28.79
CA PRO A 26 6.04 -2.74 28.26
C PRO A 26 5.96 -4.03 29.05
N PHE A 27 4.74 -4.57 29.24
CA PHE A 27 4.50 -5.79 30.01
C PHE A 27 5.26 -7.03 29.48
N ASN A 28 5.68 -7.00 28.22
CA ASN A 28 6.42 -8.06 27.54
C ASN A 28 7.94 -7.83 27.49
N LYS A 29 8.47 -6.72 28.01
CA LYS A 29 9.91 -6.45 28.02
C LYS A 29 10.62 -7.52 28.86
N GLY A 30 11.61 -8.18 28.27
CA GLY A 30 12.41 -9.21 28.95
C GLY A 30 11.75 -10.60 29.07
N ARG A 31 10.48 -10.75 28.66
CA ARG A 31 9.82 -12.07 28.61
C ARG A 31 10.36 -12.89 27.44
N LYS A 32 10.54 -14.21 27.63
CA LYS A 32 10.90 -15.09 26.52
C LYS A 32 9.70 -15.22 25.59
N TRP A 33 9.95 -15.46 24.31
CA TRP A 33 8.88 -15.69 23.34
C TRP A 33 7.96 -16.85 23.75
N SER A 34 8.50 -17.88 24.41
CA SER A 34 7.70 -18.99 24.97
C SER A 34 6.59 -18.52 25.92
N ASP A 35 6.81 -17.42 26.63
CA ASP A 35 6.00 -17.01 27.77
C ASP A 35 4.80 -16.15 27.34
N TYR A 36 4.80 -15.64 26.11
CA TYR A 36 3.73 -14.77 25.61
C TYR A 36 3.35 -15.00 24.14
N LEU A 37 4.15 -15.76 23.38
CA LEU A 37 3.87 -16.11 21.99
C LEU A 37 3.70 -17.61 21.86
N ASP A 38 2.48 -18.01 21.51
CA ASP A 38 2.14 -19.40 21.23
C ASP A 38 3.09 -20.04 20.18
N SER A 39 3.44 -21.30 20.41
CA SER A 39 4.40 -22.05 19.59
C SER A 39 3.97 -22.15 18.11
N ARG A 40 2.67 -22.22 17.82
CA ARG A 40 2.14 -22.21 16.44
C ARG A 40 2.37 -20.86 15.79
N LYS A 41 2.13 -19.75 16.51
CA LYS A 41 2.38 -18.39 16.02
C LYS A 41 3.87 -18.18 15.74
N LYS A 42 4.76 -18.59 16.66
CA LYS A 42 6.21 -18.55 16.47
C LYS A 42 6.63 -19.28 15.19
N ARG A 43 6.15 -20.50 14.98
CA ARG A 43 6.46 -21.31 13.78
C ARG A 43 6.01 -20.63 12.49
N LYS A 44 4.79 -20.09 12.46
CA LYS A 44 4.26 -19.35 11.30
C LYS A 44 5.12 -18.12 10.97
N MET A 45 5.53 -17.37 11.98
CA MET A 45 6.38 -16.19 11.80
C MET A 45 7.76 -16.57 11.24
N LEU A 46 8.40 -17.61 11.78
CA LEU A 46 9.69 -18.10 11.29
C LEU A 46 9.59 -18.61 9.84
N LYS A 47 8.53 -19.37 9.51
CA LYS A 47 8.25 -19.80 8.14
C LYS A 47 8.09 -18.63 7.17
N ASN A 48 7.34 -17.59 7.55
CA ASN A 48 7.16 -16.42 6.70
C ASN A 48 8.47 -15.62 6.53
N LEU A 49 9.31 -15.59 7.57
CA LEU A 49 10.64 -14.98 7.51
C LEU A 49 11.55 -15.75 6.56
N SER A 50 11.60 -17.09 6.67
CA SER A 50 12.40 -17.93 5.77
C SER A 50 11.95 -17.85 4.32
N LEU A 51 10.65 -17.64 4.08
CA LEU A 51 10.08 -17.38 2.76
C LEU A 51 10.35 -15.94 2.25
N GLY A 52 11.18 -15.15 2.93
CA GLY A 52 11.58 -13.81 2.50
C GLY A 52 10.51 -12.74 2.69
N ARG A 53 9.53 -12.97 3.58
CA ARG A 53 8.39 -12.06 3.80
C ARG A 53 7.74 -11.62 2.49
N LYS A 54 7.58 -12.54 1.52
CA LYS A 54 6.76 -12.28 0.34
C LYS A 54 5.39 -11.84 0.85
N GLY A 55 5.09 -10.55 0.69
CA GLY A 55 3.79 -9.99 1.07
C GLY A 55 2.68 -10.74 0.34
N ASN A 56 1.45 -10.58 0.78
CA ASN A 56 0.32 -11.06 -0.02
C ASN A 56 0.45 -10.46 -1.44
N PRO A 57 0.51 -11.28 -2.50
CA PRO A 57 0.66 -10.78 -3.86
C PRO A 57 -0.41 -9.76 -4.25
N SER A 58 -1.60 -9.80 -3.64
CA SER A 58 -2.66 -8.83 -3.89
C SER A 58 -2.48 -7.49 -3.16
N ILE A 59 -1.49 -7.37 -2.26
CA ILE A 59 -1.17 -6.13 -1.57
C ILE A 59 -0.11 -5.38 -2.38
N ALA A 60 -0.51 -4.21 -2.90
CA ALA A 60 0.31 -3.15 -3.51
C ALA A 60 1.49 -3.62 -4.38
N GLY A 61 1.31 -3.57 -5.71
CA GLY A 61 2.42 -3.68 -6.68
C GLY A 61 2.18 -4.69 -7.81
N ASN A 62 1.44 -5.78 -7.58
CA ASN A 62 1.19 -6.80 -8.62
C ASN A 62 -0.08 -6.57 -9.44
N ASN A 63 -0.88 -5.53 -9.14
CA ASN A 63 -2.03 -5.14 -9.98
C ASN A 63 -1.60 -4.22 -11.14
N ALA A 64 -0.36 -4.39 -11.62
CA ALA A 64 0.15 -3.65 -12.76
C ALA A 64 -0.64 -4.07 -14.00
N ARG A 65 -1.41 -3.12 -14.56
CA ARG A 65 -2.10 -3.30 -15.84
C ARG A 65 -1.35 -2.52 -16.91
N PRO A 66 -1.01 -3.15 -18.05
CA PRO A 66 -0.37 -2.46 -19.15
C PRO A 66 -1.30 -1.40 -19.74
N ILE A 67 -0.71 -0.31 -20.19
CA ILE A 67 -1.42 0.86 -20.70
C ILE A 67 -0.77 1.38 -21.98
N VAL A 68 -1.57 2.05 -22.77
CA VAL A 68 -1.23 2.56 -24.08
C VAL A 68 -1.36 4.08 -24.07
N ALA A 69 -0.37 4.78 -24.62
CA ALA A 69 -0.40 6.23 -24.85
C ALA A 69 -0.65 6.52 -26.33
N ILE A 70 -1.70 7.29 -26.61
CA ILE A 70 -2.02 7.82 -27.93
C ILE A 70 -1.87 9.33 -27.92
N LYS A 71 -1.31 9.87 -29.00
CA LYS A 71 -1.28 11.29 -29.27
C LYS A 71 -1.52 11.53 -30.75
N ASP A 72 -2.38 12.50 -31.07
CA ASP A 72 -2.70 12.87 -32.46
C ASP A 72 -3.09 11.64 -33.30
N ARG A 73 -3.93 10.76 -32.73
CA ARG A 73 -4.37 9.47 -33.30
C ARG A 73 -3.27 8.46 -33.62
N ARG A 74 -2.07 8.67 -33.12
CA ARG A 74 -0.95 7.73 -33.30
C ARG A 74 -0.60 7.05 -32.00
N LEU A 75 -0.33 5.75 -32.09
CA LEU A 75 0.26 4.99 -30.99
C LEU A 75 1.68 5.50 -30.74
N ILE A 76 1.91 6.04 -29.53
CA ILE A 76 3.22 6.58 -29.14
C ILE A 76 4.03 5.52 -28.39
N ALA A 77 3.43 4.88 -27.39
CA ALA A 77 4.12 3.92 -26.54
C ALA A 77 3.16 3.00 -25.81
N VAL A 78 3.63 1.80 -25.50
CA VAL A 78 2.99 0.85 -24.57
C VAL A 78 3.87 0.72 -23.34
N PHE A 79 3.26 0.85 -22.16
CA PHE A 79 3.94 0.75 -20.88
C PHE A 79 3.40 -0.43 -20.08
N PRO A 80 4.25 -1.13 -19.31
CA PRO A 80 3.80 -2.27 -18.50
C PRO A 80 2.87 -1.83 -17.34
N SER A 81 2.88 -0.55 -16.96
CA SER A 81 1.94 0.01 -15.98
C SER A 81 1.89 1.54 -16.02
N SER A 82 0.83 2.10 -15.41
CA SER A 82 0.73 3.55 -15.14
C SER A 82 1.90 4.12 -14.34
N ASN A 83 2.46 3.38 -13.40
CA ASN A 83 3.64 3.81 -12.66
C ASN A 83 4.91 3.80 -13.54
N ALA A 84 5.02 2.85 -14.47
CA ALA A 84 6.13 2.82 -15.43
C ALA A 84 6.04 3.99 -16.41
N ALA A 85 4.83 4.33 -16.88
CA ALA A 85 4.60 5.51 -17.68
C ALA A 85 4.96 6.79 -16.92
N GLU A 86 4.53 6.94 -15.67
CA GLU A 86 4.89 8.09 -14.81
C GLU A 86 6.41 8.30 -14.70
N ARG A 87 7.18 7.22 -14.51
CA ARG A 87 8.64 7.32 -14.45
C ARG A 87 9.29 7.75 -15.76
N LYS A 88 8.65 7.44 -16.90
CA LYS A 88 9.18 7.76 -18.23
C LYS A 88 8.73 9.13 -18.74
N THR A 89 7.50 9.54 -18.41
CA THR A 89 6.88 10.76 -18.92
C THR A 89 6.80 11.89 -17.89
N GLY A 90 7.00 11.59 -16.60
CA GLY A 90 6.78 12.53 -15.50
C GLY A 90 5.30 12.80 -15.19
N ILE A 91 4.37 12.15 -15.89
CA ILE A 91 2.93 12.38 -15.73
C ILE A 91 2.40 11.52 -14.58
N CYS A 92 1.68 12.13 -13.64
CA CYS A 92 1.18 11.43 -12.46
C CYS A 92 0.34 10.18 -12.81
N SER A 93 0.73 9.02 -12.29
CA SER A 93 0.06 7.73 -12.56
C SER A 93 -1.42 7.69 -12.15
N ARG A 94 -1.82 8.51 -11.16
CA ARG A 94 -3.23 8.65 -10.78
C ARG A 94 -4.06 9.32 -11.87
N ASN A 95 -3.50 10.31 -12.56
CA ASN A 95 -4.17 11.01 -13.65
C ASN A 95 -4.26 10.10 -14.87
N ILE A 96 -3.18 9.39 -15.21
CA ILE A 96 -3.15 8.38 -16.26
C ILE A 96 -4.26 7.33 -16.04
N ARG A 97 -4.35 6.76 -14.83
CA ARG A 97 -5.43 5.80 -14.50
C ARG A 97 -6.83 6.39 -14.61
N SER A 98 -6.99 7.66 -14.26
CA SER A 98 -8.28 8.34 -14.39
C SER A 98 -8.70 8.45 -15.86
N CYS A 99 -7.74 8.65 -16.77
CA CYS A 99 -7.98 8.60 -18.21
C CYS A 99 -8.37 7.20 -18.68
N CYS A 100 -7.63 6.16 -18.30
CA CYS A 100 -7.96 4.79 -18.68
C CYS A 100 -9.34 4.32 -18.18
N SER A 101 -9.85 4.89 -17.09
CA SER A 101 -11.22 4.62 -16.60
C SER A 101 -12.30 5.55 -17.17
N GLY A 102 -11.96 6.39 -18.16
CA GLY A 102 -12.90 7.34 -18.78
C GLY A 102 -13.28 8.54 -17.91
N LYS A 103 -12.71 8.70 -16.71
CA LYS A 103 -13.00 9.83 -15.81
C LYS A 103 -12.36 11.14 -16.28
N ARG A 104 -11.36 11.05 -17.15
CA ARG A 104 -10.66 12.20 -17.76
C ARG A 104 -10.40 11.89 -19.24
N LYS A 105 -10.39 12.93 -20.07
CA LYS A 105 -10.14 12.78 -21.52
C LYS A 105 -8.65 12.62 -21.85
N HIS A 106 -7.79 13.39 -21.20
CA HIS A 106 -6.34 13.37 -21.46
C HIS A 106 -5.52 13.63 -20.20
N ALA A 107 -4.25 13.20 -20.22
CA ALA A 107 -3.26 13.54 -19.20
C ALA A 107 -1.90 13.80 -19.87
N GLY A 108 -1.30 14.96 -19.60
CA GLY A 108 -0.02 15.37 -20.18
C GLY A 108 -0.02 15.48 -21.71
N GLY A 109 -1.18 15.75 -22.32
CA GLY A 109 -1.33 15.84 -23.78
C GLY A 109 -1.46 14.49 -24.50
N TYR A 110 -1.63 13.40 -23.75
CA TYR A 110 -1.87 12.06 -24.27
C TYR A 110 -3.25 11.54 -23.84
N GLU A 111 -3.84 10.71 -24.70
CA GLU A 111 -4.96 9.84 -24.38
C GLU A 111 -4.43 8.50 -23.90
N TRP A 112 -5.01 7.97 -22.83
CA TRP A 112 -4.50 6.79 -22.15
C TRP A 112 -5.57 5.72 -22.06
N PHE A 113 -5.22 4.51 -22.48
CA PHE A 113 -6.12 3.36 -22.47
C PHE A 113 -5.46 2.16 -21.80
N PHE A 114 -6.26 1.27 -21.24
CA PHE A 114 -5.75 -0.06 -20.89
C PHE A 114 -5.52 -0.84 -22.17
N GLU A 115 -4.41 -1.56 -22.23
CA GLU A 115 -4.12 -2.43 -23.38
C GLU A 115 -5.23 -3.47 -23.57
N SER A 116 -5.81 -3.96 -22.48
CA SER A 116 -6.91 -4.94 -22.46
C SER A 116 -8.21 -4.49 -23.11
N ASP A 117 -8.47 -3.17 -23.16
CA ASP A 117 -9.80 -2.67 -23.49
C ASP A 117 -10.00 -2.49 -25.01
N ASN A 118 -8.92 -2.55 -25.80
CA ASN A 118 -8.88 -2.45 -27.28
C ASN A 118 -9.55 -1.21 -27.92
N GLN A 119 -10.22 -0.36 -27.16
CA GLN A 119 -10.88 0.88 -27.63
C GLN A 119 -9.93 1.80 -28.40
N TRP A 120 -8.66 1.76 -28.01
CA TRP A 120 -7.59 2.56 -28.59
C TRP A 120 -7.25 2.17 -30.03
N LEU A 121 -7.56 0.94 -30.48
CA LEU A 121 -7.35 0.50 -31.86
C LEU A 121 -8.23 1.26 -32.85
N ASN A 122 -9.47 1.55 -32.47
CA ASN A 122 -10.41 2.28 -33.32
C ASN A 122 -9.91 3.71 -33.60
N ILE A 123 -9.26 4.32 -32.61
CA ILE A 123 -8.73 5.70 -32.72
C ILE A 123 -7.52 5.76 -33.66
N VAL A 124 -6.72 4.70 -33.73
CA VAL A 124 -5.50 4.66 -34.56
C VAL A 124 -5.82 4.27 -36.01
N ASN A 125 -6.88 3.50 -36.22
CA ASN A 125 -7.29 3.02 -37.55
C ASN A 125 -8.18 4.00 -38.32
N GLU A 126 -8.54 5.15 -37.73
CA GLU A 126 -9.32 6.26 -38.33
C GLU A 126 -8.46 7.45 -38.80
#